data_AF-A0A937MJ52-F1
#
_entry.id   AF-A0A937MJ52-F1
#
_cell.length_a   1.000
_cell.length_b   1.000
_cell.length_c   1.000
_cell.angle_alpha   90.00
_cell.angle_beta   90.00
_cell.angle_gamma   90.00
#
_symmetry.space_group_name_H-M   'P 1'
#
loop_
_entity.id
_entity.type
_entity.pdbx_description
1 polymer ?
#
loop_
_entity_poly.entity_id
_entity_poly.type
_entity_poly.pdbx_seq_one_letter_code
_entity_poly.pdbx_strand_id
1 'polypeptide(L)' 'MSVQPVMAQDDISVVASIRPLHSLVAAVMQGGNSPHLLVAGGSPHAKSLRPSQAKRLSRADVVFWIGGGLE' A
#
# COMPACT_ATOMS: atom_id res chain seq x y z
N MET A 1 -27.55 -0.98 -30.12
CA MET A 1 -26.54 -1.65 -29.28
C MET A 1 -25.66 -0.56 -28.68
N SER A 2 -26.01 -0.08 -27.48
CA SER A 2 -25.25 0.98 -26.80
C SER A 2 -24.00 0.38 -26.20
N VAL A 3 -22.84 0.76 -26.72
CA VAL A 3 -21.55 0.43 -26.11
C VAL A 3 -21.36 1.35 -24.90
N GLN A 4 -21.46 0.79 -23.70
CA GLN A 4 -21.09 1.53 -22.49
C GLN A 4 -19.56 1.51 -22.35
N PRO A 5 -18.93 2.66 -22.06
CA PRO A 5 -17.50 2.69 -21.78
C PRO A 5 -17.24 1.90 -20.51
N VAL A 6 -16.39 0.88 -20.60
CA VAL A 6 -15.81 0.24 -19.42
C VAL A 6 -14.79 1.23 -18.87
N MET A 7 -15.12 1.88 -17.74
CA MET A 7 -14.11 2.62 -16.99
C MET A 7 -13.16 1.61 -16.36
N ALA A 8 -11.97 1.45 -16.93
CA ALA A 8 -10.88 0.78 -16.24
C ALA A 8 -10.41 1.71 -15.12
N GLN A 9 -10.93 1.50 -13.92
CA GLN A 9 -10.23 1.92 -12.71
C GLN A 9 -9.16 0.85 -12.46
N ASP A 10 -7.96 1.07 -12.96
CA ASP A 10 -6.77 0.29 -12.58
C ASP A 10 -6.50 0.57 -11.10
N ASP A 11 -7.20 -0.18 -10.24
CA ASP A 11 -7.12 -0.10 -8.80
C ASP A 11 -5.83 -0.80 -8.35
N ILE A 12 -4.68 -0.15 -8.58
CA ILE A 12 -3.37 -0.70 -8.21
C ILE A 12 -3.30 -0.80 -6.69
N SER A 13 -3.16 -2.02 -6.17
CA SER A 13 -3.06 -2.33 -4.75
C SER A 13 -1.63 -2.06 -4.26
N VAL A 14 -1.40 -0.88 -3.72
CA VAL A 14 -0.08 -0.45 -3.23
C VAL A 14 -0.01 -0.55 -1.72
N VAL A 15 1.05 -1.13 -1.15
CA VAL A 15 1.30 -1.18 0.30
C VAL A 15 2.56 -0.39 0.66
N ALA A 16 2.52 0.40 1.73
CA ALA A 16 3.67 1.10 2.30
C ALA A 16 3.94 0.62 3.73
N SER A 17 5.20 0.36 4.08
CA SER A 17 5.59 -0.21 5.38
C SER A 17 5.28 0.71 6.56
N ILE A 18 5.62 2.01 6.44
CA ILE A 18 5.55 3.01 7.50
C ILE A 18 4.88 4.33 7.04
N ARG A 19 4.48 5.18 8.00
CA ARG A 19 3.75 6.43 7.72
C ARG A 19 4.50 7.42 6.81
N PRO A 20 5.82 7.67 6.99
CA PRO A 20 6.54 8.57 6.07
C PRO A 20 6.45 8.12 4.62
N LEU A 21 6.60 6.81 4.37
CA LEU A 21 6.55 6.22 3.04
C LEU A 21 5.13 6.27 2.46
N HIS A 22 4.13 5.98 3.28
CA HIS A 22 2.72 6.12 2.89
C HIS A 22 2.40 7.53 2.39
N SER A 23 2.80 8.58 3.12
CA SER A 23 2.53 9.97 2.72
C SER A 23 3.22 10.33 1.40
N LEU A 24 4.45 9.88 1.18
CA LEU A 24 5.17 10.10 -0.08
C LEU A 24 4.49 9.42 -1.26
N VAL A 25 4.14 8.14 -1.10
CA VAL A 25 3.47 7.35 -2.15
C VAL A 25 2.09 7.91 -2.44
N ALA A 26 1.32 8.29 -1.41
CA ALA A 26 0.01 8.93 -1.59
C ALA A 26 0.11 10.27 -2.33
N ALA A 27 1.17 11.05 -2.09
CA ALA A 27 1.41 12.30 -2.81
C ALA A 27 1.76 12.09 -4.28
N VAL A 28 2.31 10.94 -4.67
CA VAL A 28 2.59 10.59 -6.08
C VAL A 28 1.34 10.03 -6.77
N MET A 29 0.52 9.26 -6.05
CA MET A 29 -0.70 8.63 -6.58
C MET A 29 -1.90 9.60 -6.74
N GLN A 30 -1.68 10.91 -6.91
CA GLN A 30 -2.80 11.87 -7.03
C GLN A 30 -3.74 11.51 -8.18
N GLY A 31 -5.03 11.34 -7.86
CA GLY A 31 -6.08 10.96 -8.82
C GLY A 31 -6.40 9.46 -8.86
N GLY A 32 -5.69 8.61 -8.10
CA GLY A 32 -5.95 7.18 -7.95
C GLY A 32 -6.18 6.76 -6.49
N ASN A 33 -6.01 5.46 -6.20
CA ASN A 33 -6.18 4.93 -4.84
C ASN A 33 -5.02 5.29 -3.92
N SER A 34 -5.32 5.50 -2.64
CA SER A 34 -4.29 5.73 -1.63
C SER A 34 -3.59 4.42 -1.24
N PRO A 35 -2.28 4.43 -1.01
CA PRO A 35 -1.56 3.26 -0.58
C PRO A 35 -2.05 2.76 0.79
N HIS A 36 -1.93 1.47 0.98
CA HIS A 36 -2.25 0.76 2.19
C HIS A 36 -1.08 0.77 3.17
N LEU A 37 -1.27 1.38 4.35
CA LEU A 37 -0.26 1.33 5.40
C LEU A 37 -0.20 -0.08 6.03
N LEU A 38 1.00 -0.67 6.08
CA LEU A 38 1.28 -1.96 6.69
C LEU A 38 1.38 -1.82 8.20
N VAL A 39 2.25 -0.96 8.72
CA VAL A 39 2.41 -0.71 10.17
C VAL A 39 1.88 0.68 10.52
N ALA A 40 0.70 0.71 11.15
CA ALA A 40 0.02 1.94 11.51
C ALA A 40 0.61 2.67 12.73
N GLY A 41 1.77 2.29 13.27
CA GLY A 41 2.41 2.97 14.40
C GLY A 41 3.02 2.01 15.43
N GLY A 42 4.01 2.50 16.17
CA GLY A 42 4.92 1.72 17.02
C GLY A 42 6.20 1.38 16.25
N SER A 43 7.35 1.42 16.95
CA SER A 43 8.68 1.20 16.37
C SER A 43 8.66 -0.02 15.43
N PRO A 44 9.27 0.08 14.23
CA PRO A 44 9.34 -1.01 13.26
C PRO A 44 10.15 -2.22 13.77
N HIS A 45 10.86 -2.06 14.90
CA HIS A 45 11.54 -3.14 15.58
C HIS A 45 10.51 -4.14 16.17
N ALA A 46 10.44 -5.30 15.53
CA ALA A 46 9.76 -6.53 15.97
C ALA A 46 8.22 -6.47 16.12
N LYS A 47 7.50 -6.08 15.06
CA LYS A 47 6.05 -6.37 14.96
C LYS A 47 5.77 -7.56 14.06
N SER A 48 5.13 -8.58 14.63
CA SER A 48 4.58 -9.69 13.85
C SER A 48 3.35 -9.21 13.05
N LEU A 49 3.26 -9.62 11.79
CA LEU A 49 2.14 -9.24 10.91
C LEU A 49 0.85 -9.89 11.40
N ARG A 50 -0.22 -9.09 11.52
CA ARG A 50 -1.58 -9.64 11.69
C ARG A 50 -1.98 -10.40 10.42
N PRO A 51 -2.81 -11.46 10.51
CA PRO A 51 -3.27 -12.20 9.32
C PRO A 51 -3.87 -11.32 8.23
N SER A 52 -4.60 -10.25 8.59
CA SER A 52 -5.15 -9.29 7.62
C SER A 52 -4.08 -8.45 6.92
N GLN A 53 -2.99 -8.10 7.62
CA GLN A 53 -1.85 -7.39 7.04
C GLN A 53 -1.07 -8.30 6.10
N ALA A 54 -0.82 -9.54 6.49
CA ALA A 54 -0.17 -10.54 5.64
C ALA A 54 -1.00 -10.81 4.36
N LYS A 55 -2.33 -10.92 4.49
CA LYS A 55 -3.23 -11.09 3.35
C LYS A 55 -3.22 -9.90 2.39
N ARG A 56 -3.12 -8.67 2.92
CA ARG A 56 -3.00 -7.45 2.09
C ARG A 56 -1.64 -7.41 1.39
N LEU A 57 -0.56 -7.69 2.11
CA LEU A 57 0.78 -7.76 1.54
C LEU A 57 0.88 -8.79 0.43
N SER A 58 0.31 -9.99 0.63
CA SER A 58 0.26 -11.05 -0.38
C SER A 58 -0.55 -10.70 -1.64
N ARG A 59 -1.41 -9.69 -1.57
CA ARG A 59 -2.27 -9.23 -2.68
C ARG A 59 -1.88 -7.84 -3.20
N ALA A 60 -0.74 -7.33 -2.76
CA ALA A 60 -0.25 -6.04 -3.22
C ALA A 60 0.42 -6.22 -4.59
N ASP A 61 0.10 -5.33 -5.52
CA ASP A 61 0.79 -5.23 -6.80
C ASP A 61 2.16 -4.57 -6.61
N VAL A 62 2.25 -3.62 -5.67
CA VAL A 62 3.48 -2.89 -5.34
C VAL A 62 3.64 -2.76 -3.82
N VAL A 63 4.85 -2.99 -3.33
CA VAL A 63 5.19 -2.80 -1.91
C VAL A 63 6.36 -1.83 -1.81
N PHE A 64 6.16 -0.75 -1.06
CA PHE A 64 7.21 0.19 -0.65
C PHE A 64 7.62 -0.13 0.79
N TRP A 65 8.90 -0.45 1.00
CA TRP A 65 9.48 -0.68 2.33
C TRP A 65 10.87 -0.06 2.44
N ILE A 66 11.41 0.06 3.66
CA ILE A 66 12.79 0.49 3.90
C ILE A 66 13.62 -0.74 4.32
N GLY A 67 14.84 -0.87 3.78
CA GLY A 67 15.70 -2.04 4.01
C GLY A 67 16.05 -2.29 5.48
N GLY A 68 16.31 -3.56 5.82
CA GLY A 68 16.64 -4.01 7.18
C GLY A 68 17.88 -3.29 7.71
N GLY A 69 17.68 -2.45 8.71
CA GLY A 69 18.66 -1.48 9.22
C GLY A 69 18.06 -0.11 9.52
N LEU A 70 16.92 0.21 8.90
CA LEU A 70 16.14 1.42 9.14
C LEU A 70 14.71 1.15 9.63
N GLU A 71 14.30 -0.13 9.64
CA GLU A 71 13.06 -0.66 10.21
C GLU A 71 13.36 -1.67 11.33
#